data_AF-A0A947YS54-F1
#
_entry.id   AF-A0A947YS54-F1
#
_cell.length_a   1.000
_cell.length_b   1.000
_cell.length_c   1.000
_cell.angle_alpha   90.00
_cell.angle_beta   90.00
_cell.angle_gamma   90.00
#
_symmetry.space_group_name_H-M   'P 1'
#
loop_
_entity.id
_entity.type
_entity.pdbx_description
1 polymer ?
#
loop_
_entity_poly.entity_id
_entity_poly.type
_entity_poly.pdbx_seq_one_letter_code
_entity_poly.pdbx_strand_id
1 'polypeptide(L)'
;KGDQIDVIVTDGCAGLIKAVTALYPRVRRQLCTFHKANDLGAHLRDRRHRNQIIRHALAVFEAANQTEVRKMLRTFIERWKPSEPRAVRNFIAGFDYCLTFLDFPVTIRSSIKTNNPIERYLQEIRRRIIPMRSFNNVKSAERIIYGIIAVTLRQYCDMPIQQSTQYA
;
A
#
# COMPACT_ATOMS: atom_id res chain seq x y z
N LYS A 1 8.41 -2.42 23.32
CA LYS A 1 8.88 -2.01 21.97
C LYS A 1 7.65 -1.81 21.11
N GLY A 2 7.44 -0.59 20.61
CA GLY A 2 6.25 -0.22 19.83
C GLY A 2 5.12 0.43 20.63
N ASP A 3 5.35 0.79 21.89
CA ASP A 3 4.32 1.34 22.78
C ASP A 3 3.79 2.73 22.33
N GLN A 4 4.45 3.37 21.36
CA GLN A 4 4.05 4.62 20.71
C GLN A 4 3.62 4.44 19.25
N ILE A 5 3.44 3.19 18.77
CA ILE A 5 3.07 2.91 17.38
C ILE A 5 1.67 2.31 17.36
N ASP A 6 0.70 3.04 16.80
CA ASP A 6 -0.68 2.57 16.72
C ASP A 6 -0.93 1.55 15.61
N VAL A 7 -0.28 1.73 14.46
CA VAL A 7 -0.44 0.89 13.27
C VAL A 7 0.82 0.86 12.43
N ILE A 8 1.11 -0.31 11.85
CA ILE A 8 2.14 -0.49 10.81
C ILE A 8 1.44 -0.93 9.53
N VAL A 9 1.60 -0.12 8.48
CA VAL A 9 1.07 -0.40 7.14
C VAL A 9 2.18 -1.03 6.28
N THR A 10 1.90 -2.16 5.63
CA THR A 10 2.85 -2.83 4.73
C THR A 10 2.25 -3.10 3.35
N ASP A 11 3.11 -3.27 2.36
CA ASP A 11 2.76 -3.65 0.98
C ASP A 11 2.40 -5.14 0.82
N GLY A 12 2.51 -5.93 1.90
CA GLY A 12 2.27 -7.37 1.87
C GLY A 12 3.51 -8.25 1.63
N CYS A 13 4.70 -7.67 1.54
CA CYS A 13 5.94 -8.43 1.39
C CYS A 13 6.15 -9.40 2.57
N ALA A 14 6.32 -10.70 2.27
CA ALA A 14 6.40 -11.76 3.28
C ALA A 14 7.55 -11.56 4.28
N GLY A 15 8.70 -11.06 3.83
CA GLY A 15 9.84 -10.76 4.72
C GLY A 15 9.52 -9.65 5.70
N LEU A 16 8.88 -8.58 5.24
CA LEU A 16 8.48 -7.46 6.08
C LEU A 16 7.39 -7.87 7.08
N ILE A 17 6.41 -8.68 6.65
CA ILE A 17 5.39 -9.23 7.54
C ILE A 17 6.04 -10.04 8.66
N LYS A 18 6.97 -10.95 8.33
CA LYS A 18 7.69 -11.75 9.34
C LYS A 18 8.45 -10.86 10.33
N ALA A 19 9.15 -9.85 9.84
CA ALA A 19 9.91 -8.92 10.68
C ALA A 19 9.01 -8.10 11.61
N VAL A 20 7.90 -7.55 11.08
CA VAL A 20 6.94 -6.77 11.88
C VAL A 20 6.30 -7.63 12.95
N THR A 21 5.85 -8.85 12.61
CA THR A 21 5.28 -9.78 13.58
C THR A 21 6.27 -10.15 14.68
N ALA A 22 7.54 -10.33 14.35
CA ALA A 22 8.57 -10.68 15.34
C ALA A 22 8.96 -9.50 16.25
N LEU A 23 9.09 -8.29 15.69
CA LEU A 23 9.60 -7.12 16.41
C LEU A 23 8.51 -6.30 17.11
N TYR A 24 7.30 -6.30 16.55
CA TYR A 24 6.16 -5.49 17.00
C TYR A 24 4.86 -6.32 17.09
N PRO A 25 4.84 -7.43 17.86
CA PRO A 25 3.71 -8.36 17.89
C PRO A 25 2.40 -7.76 18.41
N ARG A 26 2.47 -6.66 19.18
CA ARG A 26 1.31 -5.98 19.76
C ARG A 26 0.77 -4.82 18.92
N VAL A 27 1.53 -4.39 17.90
CA VAL A 27 1.13 -3.26 17.06
C VAL A 27 0.14 -3.75 16.01
N ARG A 28 -0.94 -3.00 15.79
CA ARG A 28 -1.93 -3.34 14.77
C ARG A 28 -1.26 -3.31 13.39
N ARG A 29 -1.59 -4.28 12.55
CA ARG A 29 -1.04 -4.39 11.20
C ARG A 29 -2.11 -4.09 10.16
N GLN A 30 -1.74 -3.35 9.14
CA GLN A 30 -2.57 -3.04 7.98
C GLN A 30 -1.82 -3.43 6.70
N LEU A 31 -2.53 -4.01 5.73
CA LEU A 31 -2.06 -4.11 4.35
C LEU A 31 -2.53 -2.89 3.57
N CYS A 32 -1.65 -2.31 2.75
CA CYS A 32 -2.01 -1.19 1.88
C CYS A 32 -3.14 -1.61 0.92
N THR A 33 -4.24 -0.84 0.92
CA THR A 33 -5.43 -1.17 0.12
C THR A 33 -5.17 -0.99 -1.38
N PHE A 34 -4.31 -0.04 -1.73
CA PHE A 34 -3.88 0.17 -3.12
C PHE A 34 -3.11 -1.03 -3.66
N HIS A 35 -2.09 -1.49 -2.94
CA HIS A 35 -1.33 -2.70 -3.32
C HIS A 35 -2.24 -3.91 -3.43
N LYS A 36 -3.12 -4.11 -2.43
CA LYS A 36 -4.07 -5.21 -2.44
C LYS A 36 -4.99 -5.20 -3.68
N ALA A 37 -5.45 -4.02 -4.09
CA ALA A 37 -6.25 -3.88 -5.30
C ALA A 37 -5.41 -4.06 -6.57
N ASN A 38 -4.19 -3.52 -6.63
CA ASN A 38 -3.33 -3.61 -7.80
C ASN A 38 -2.83 -5.05 -8.06
N ASP A 39 -2.64 -5.85 -7.01
CA ASP A 39 -2.26 -7.28 -7.07
C ASP A 39 -3.26 -8.12 -7.87
N LEU A 40 -4.54 -7.72 -7.92
CA LEU A 40 -5.56 -8.36 -8.75
C LEU A 40 -5.11 -8.48 -10.20
N GLY A 41 -4.43 -7.45 -10.71
CA GLY A 41 -4.02 -7.36 -12.09
C GLY A 41 -3.02 -8.43 -12.54
N ALA A 42 -2.29 -9.05 -11.61
CA ALA A 42 -1.38 -10.17 -11.89
C ALA A 42 -2.11 -11.53 -11.99
N HIS A 43 -3.39 -11.58 -11.62
CA HIS A 43 -4.17 -12.81 -11.49
C HIS A 43 -5.40 -12.87 -12.40
N LEU A 44 -5.52 -11.92 -13.33
CA LEU A 44 -6.61 -11.87 -14.30
C LEU A 44 -6.40 -12.86 -15.43
N ARG A 45 -7.51 -13.44 -15.88
CA ARG A 45 -7.64 -14.19 -17.12
C ARG A 45 -7.74 -13.23 -18.30
N ASP A 46 -8.59 -12.20 -18.21
CA ASP A 46 -8.69 -11.16 -19.25
C ASP A 46 -8.12 -9.82 -18.77
N ARG A 47 -7.06 -9.35 -19.45
CA ARG A 47 -6.41 -8.07 -19.14
C ARG A 47 -7.33 -6.86 -19.37
N ARG A 48 -8.36 -6.97 -20.21
CA ARG A 48 -9.34 -5.90 -20.44
C ARG A 48 -10.14 -5.57 -19.18
N HIS A 49 -10.29 -6.52 -18.26
CA HIS A 49 -10.94 -6.30 -16.98
C HIS A 49 -10.10 -5.50 -15.97
N ARG A 50 -8.79 -5.31 -16.20
CA ARG A 50 -7.84 -4.76 -15.21
C ARG A 50 -8.30 -3.46 -14.60
N ASN A 51 -8.64 -2.47 -15.41
CA ASN A 51 -8.99 -1.15 -14.89
C ASN A 51 -10.32 -1.20 -14.12
N GLN A 52 -11.27 -1.99 -14.59
CA GLN A 52 -12.60 -2.07 -13.99
C GLN A 52 -12.58 -2.84 -12.66
N ILE A 53 -11.89 -3.98 -12.59
CA ILE A 53 -11.80 -4.79 -11.38
C ILE A 53 -11.04 -4.07 -10.26
N ILE A 54 -9.93 -3.38 -10.60
CA ILE A 54 -9.17 -2.59 -9.63
C ILE A 54 -10.04 -1.45 -9.09
N ARG A 55 -10.77 -0.74 -9.95
CA ARG A 55 -11.69 0.33 -9.52
C ARG A 55 -12.78 -0.20 -8.58
N HIS A 56 -13.40 -1.33 -8.90
CA HIS A 56 -14.40 -1.95 -8.03
C HIS A 56 -13.80 -2.41 -6.71
N ALA A 57 -12.58 -2.94 -6.70
CA ALA A 57 -11.88 -3.36 -5.50
C ALA A 57 -11.56 -2.17 -4.58
N LEU A 58 -11.08 -1.05 -5.15
CA LEU A 58 -10.84 0.18 -4.40
C LEU A 58 -12.13 0.75 -3.80
N ALA A 59 -13.24 0.69 -4.54
CA ALA A 59 -14.54 1.14 -4.04
C ALA A 59 -14.98 0.38 -2.78
N VAL A 60 -14.63 -0.90 -2.63
CA VAL A 60 -14.92 -1.67 -1.39
C VAL A 60 -14.27 -1.00 -0.16
N PHE A 61 -13.09 -0.40 -0.32
CA PHE A 61 -12.36 0.25 0.79
C PHE A 61 -12.79 1.71 1.06
N GLU A 62 -13.72 2.26 0.28
CA GLU A 62 -14.33 3.57 0.53
C GLU A 62 -15.57 3.49 1.43
N ALA A 63 -16.04 2.29 1.76
CA ALA A 63 -17.16 2.11 2.67
C ALA A 63 -16.86 2.65 4.09
N ALA A 64 -17.90 3.23 4.72
CA ALA A 64 -17.76 3.97 5.98
C ALA A 64 -17.50 3.08 7.21
N ASN A 65 -18.01 1.85 7.19
CA ASN A 65 -17.97 0.91 8.31
C ASN A 65 -17.81 -0.54 7.82
N GLN A 66 -17.55 -1.44 8.76
CA GLN A 66 -17.25 -2.85 8.46
C GLN A 66 -18.44 -3.57 7.80
N THR A 67 -19.68 -3.26 8.18
CA THR A 67 -20.89 -3.85 7.59
C THR A 67 -21.01 -3.53 6.11
N GLU A 68 -20.85 -2.25 5.75
CA GLU A 68 -20.88 -1.80 4.36
C GLU A 68 -19.72 -2.38 3.55
N VAL A 69 -18.51 -2.44 4.12
CA VAL A 69 -17.37 -3.11 3.47
C VAL A 69 -17.70 -4.56 3.13
N ARG A 70 -18.30 -5.32 4.05
CA ARG A 70 -18.66 -6.73 3.82
C ARG A 70 -19.74 -6.88 2.76
N LYS A 71 -20.72 -5.96 2.72
CA LYS A 71 -21.76 -5.92 1.68
C LYS A 71 -21.13 -5.64 0.31
N MET A 72 -20.29 -4.61 0.19
CA MET A 72 -19.59 -4.28 -1.04
C MET A 72 -18.64 -5.40 -1.50
N LEU A 73 -17.95 -6.05 -0.56
CA LEU A 73 -17.11 -7.21 -0.86
C LEU A 73 -17.93 -8.35 -1.44
N ARG A 74 -19.12 -8.63 -0.89
CA ARG A 74 -20.01 -9.67 -1.44
C ARG A 74 -20.42 -9.36 -2.87
N THR A 75 -20.85 -8.13 -3.14
CA THR A 75 -21.19 -7.68 -4.50
C THR A 75 -19.99 -7.77 -5.45
N PHE A 76 -18.78 -7.42 -4.99
CA PHE A 76 -17.55 -7.58 -5.76
C PHE A 76 -17.29 -9.05 -6.13
N ILE A 77 -17.46 -9.97 -5.17
CA ILE A 77 -17.26 -11.40 -5.37
C ILE A 77 -18.29 -11.95 -6.35
N GLU A 78 -19.56 -11.65 -6.17
CA GLU A 78 -20.65 -12.11 -7.07
C GLU A 78 -20.40 -11.65 -8.51
N ARG A 79 -19.93 -10.42 -8.69
CA ARG A 79 -19.63 -9.85 -10.01
C ARG A 79 -18.43 -10.49 -10.69
N TRP A 80 -17.33 -10.69 -9.97
CA TRP A 80 -16.04 -11.04 -10.58
C TRP A 80 -15.65 -12.50 -10.44
N LYS A 81 -16.22 -13.26 -9.50
CA LYS A 81 -15.87 -14.68 -9.31
C LYS A 81 -16.15 -15.55 -10.54
N PRO A 82 -17.24 -15.35 -11.31
CA PRO A 82 -17.50 -16.14 -12.51
C PRO A 82 -16.44 -15.95 -13.61
N SER A 83 -16.01 -14.70 -13.85
CA SER A 83 -15.05 -14.36 -14.90
C SER A 83 -13.60 -14.49 -14.43
N GLU A 84 -13.29 -14.05 -13.21
CA GLU A 84 -11.94 -13.86 -12.66
C GLU A 84 -11.72 -14.57 -11.30
N PRO A 85 -11.97 -15.90 -11.19
CA PRO A 85 -11.97 -16.60 -9.90
C PRO A 85 -10.61 -16.58 -9.17
N ARG A 86 -9.50 -16.56 -9.92
CA ARG A 86 -8.14 -16.52 -9.33
C ARG A 86 -7.85 -15.15 -8.71
N ALA A 87 -8.22 -14.08 -9.42
CA ALA A 87 -8.07 -12.72 -8.93
C ALA A 87 -8.91 -12.50 -7.67
N VAL A 88 -10.17 -12.92 -7.68
CA VAL A 88 -11.06 -12.84 -6.51
C VAL A 88 -10.53 -13.65 -5.32
N ARG A 89 -10.02 -14.87 -5.55
CA ARG A 89 -9.40 -15.67 -4.47
C ARG A 89 -8.22 -14.95 -3.83
N ASN A 90 -7.34 -14.37 -4.65
CA ASN A 90 -6.22 -13.58 -4.14
C ASN A 90 -6.72 -12.36 -3.34
N PHE A 91 -7.74 -11.66 -3.82
CA PHE A 91 -8.29 -10.48 -3.14
C PHE A 91 -8.84 -10.79 -1.74
N ILE A 92 -9.59 -11.88 -1.62
CA ILE A 92 -10.20 -12.28 -0.33
C ILE A 92 -9.13 -12.76 0.66
N ALA A 93 -8.04 -13.36 0.17
CA ALA A 93 -6.98 -13.88 1.02
C ALA A 93 -6.33 -12.75 1.84
N GLY A 94 -6.47 -12.81 3.16
CA GLY A 94 -5.95 -11.77 4.06
C GLY A 94 -6.65 -10.41 3.94
N PHE A 95 -7.87 -10.36 3.39
CA PHE A 95 -8.64 -9.12 3.21
C PHE A 95 -8.87 -8.37 4.53
N ASP A 96 -9.04 -9.09 5.64
CA ASP A 96 -9.29 -8.47 6.95
C ASP A 96 -8.11 -7.62 7.43
N TYR A 97 -6.87 -7.95 7.03
CA TYR A 97 -5.71 -7.10 7.31
C TYR A 97 -5.76 -5.76 6.54
N CYS A 98 -6.69 -5.59 5.60
CA CYS A 98 -6.91 -4.33 4.90
C CYS A 98 -7.93 -3.43 5.61
N LEU A 99 -8.53 -3.86 6.72
CA LEU A 99 -9.66 -3.15 7.35
C LEU A 99 -9.31 -2.45 8.67
N THR A 100 -8.08 -2.61 9.17
CA THR A 100 -7.59 -1.99 10.41
C THR A 100 -7.77 -0.47 10.41
N PHE A 101 -7.75 0.18 9.25
CA PHE A 101 -8.04 1.63 9.13
C PHE A 101 -9.42 2.04 9.65
N LEU A 102 -10.41 1.13 9.68
CA LEU A 102 -11.76 1.44 10.18
C LEU A 102 -11.77 1.74 11.68
N ASP A 103 -10.79 1.22 12.43
CA ASP A 103 -10.63 1.45 13.87
C ASP A 103 -10.06 2.85 14.18
N PHE A 104 -9.82 3.67 13.15
CA PHE A 104 -9.23 4.99 13.28
C PHE A 104 -10.22 6.10 12.86
N PRO A 105 -10.04 7.34 13.38
CA PRO A 105 -10.81 8.50 12.95
C PRO A 105 -10.74 8.73 11.45
N VAL A 106 -11.87 9.15 10.85
CA VAL A 106 -12.02 9.37 9.40
C VAL A 106 -10.92 10.28 8.83
N THR A 107 -10.49 11.27 9.61
CA THR A 107 -9.45 12.25 9.24
C THR A 107 -8.10 11.63 8.88
N ILE A 108 -7.74 10.48 9.46
CA ILE A 108 -6.44 9.82 9.20
C ILE A 108 -6.56 8.55 8.36
N ARG A 109 -7.78 8.09 8.06
CA ARG A 109 -8.01 6.85 7.29
C ARG A 109 -7.34 6.89 5.92
N SER A 110 -7.36 8.04 5.22
CA SER A 110 -6.73 8.18 3.90
C SER A 110 -5.22 7.87 3.95
N SER A 111 -4.52 8.39 4.97
CA SER A 111 -3.09 8.16 5.19
C SER A 111 -2.76 6.72 5.59
N ILE A 112 -3.71 5.99 6.20
CA ILE A 112 -3.53 4.58 6.57
C ILE A 112 -3.82 3.66 5.38
N LYS A 113 -4.84 3.97 4.57
CA LYS A 113 -5.25 3.17 3.41
C LYS A 113 -4.14 3.08 2.35
N THR A 114 -3.43 4.19 2.12
CA THR A 114 -2.45 4.30 1.04
C THR A 114 -1.09 4.72 1.57
N ASN A 115 -0.04 4.23 0.92
CA ASN A 115 1.35 4.59 1.18
C ASN A 115 1.87 5.60 0.13
N ASN A 116 0.99 6.38 -0.50
CA ASN A 116 1.35 7.34 -1.55
C ASN A 116 2.52 8.28 -1.18
N PRO A 117 2.61 8.83 0.05
CA PRO A 117 3.72 9.72 0.41
C PRO A 117 5.08 9.03 0.33
N ILE A 118 5.19 7.81 0.86
CA ILE A 118 6.44 7.05 0.81
C ILE A 118 6.73 6.53 -0.60
N GLU A 119 5.70 6.18 -1.39
CA GLU A 119 5.89 5.79 -2.79
C GLU A 119 6.43 6.93 -3.62
N ARG A 120 5.86 8.13 -3.48
CA ARG A 120 6.36 9.34 -4.15
C ARG A 120 7.79 9.64 -3.74
N TYR A 121 8.10 9.57 -2.45
CA TYR A 121 9.46 9.72 -1.95
C TYR A 121 10.43 8.70 -2.57
N LEU A 122 10.06 7.42 -2.61
CA LEU A 122 10.85 6.37 -3.24
C LEU A 122 10.98 6.56 -4.76
N GLN A 123 9.97 7.11 -5.43
CA GLN A 123 10.04 7.47 -6.84
C GLN A 123 11.07 8.57 -7.09
N GLU A 124 11.12 9.61 -6.26
CA GLU A 124 12.15 10.66 -6.38
C GLU A 124 13.57 10.11 -6.21
N ILE A 125 13.76 9.17 -5.28
CA ILE A 125 15.03 8.45 -5.13
C ILE A 125 15.35 7.66 -6.41
N ARG A 126 14.40 6.86 -6.91
CA ARG A 126 14.58 6.04 -8.12
C ARG A 126 14.89 6.88 -9.35
N ARG A 127 14.22 8.04 -9.53
CA ARG A 127 14.49 8.96 -10.65
C ARG A 127 15.94 9.40 -10.72
N ARG A 128 16.61 9.56 -9.58
CA ARG A 128 18.03 9.96 -9.51
C ARG A 128 18.98 8.77 -9.67
N ILE A 129 18.59 7.58 -9.20
CA ILE A 129 19.43 6.37 -9.27
C ILE A 129 19.39 5.72 -10.67
N ILE A 130 18.22 5.60 -11.30
CA ILE A 130 18.06 4.87 -12.57
C ILE A 130 19.02 5.37 -13.67
N PRO A 131 19.23 6.69 -13.88
CA PRO A 131 20.19 7.18 -14.88
C PRO A 131 21.64 6.74 -14.66
N MET A 132 22.02 6.41 -13.42
CA MET A 132 23.40 6.02 -13.06
C MET A 132 23.76 4.62 -13.56
N ARG A 133 22.76 3.77 -13.87
CA ARG A 133 22.85 2.39 -14.38
C ARG A 133 23.55 1.38 -13.47
N SER A 134 24.77 1.65 -13.02
CA SER A 134 25.56 0.76 -12.16
C SER A 134 26.43 1.54 -11.18
N PHE A 135 26.79 0.87 -10.08
CA PHE A 135 27.73 1.40 -9.09
C PHE A 135 28.97 0.52 -9.05
N ASN A 136 30.15 1.14 -8.90
CA ASN A 136 31.42 0.42 -8.87
C ASN A 136 31.60 -0.48 -7.63
N ASN A 137 30.91 -0.18 -6.53
CA ASN A 137 30.86 -0.99 -5.32
C ASN A 137 29.69 -0.55 -4.42
N VAL A 138 29.38 -1.38 -3.41
CA VAL A 138 28.29 -1.14 -2.44
C VAL A 138 28.47 0.19 -1.70
N LYS A 139 29.68 0.53 -1.25
CA LYS A 139 29.95 1.80 -0.55
C LYS A 139 29.65 3.04 -1.41
N SER A 140 29.87 2.94 -2.72
CA SER A 140 29.52 4.01 -3.67
C SER A 140 27.99 4.19 -3.75
N ALA A 141 27.26 3.08 -3.87
CA ALA A 141 25.80 3.09 -3.87
C ALA A 141 25.26 3.68 -2.56
N GLU A 142 25.78 3.24 -1.40
CA GLU A 142 25.37 3.74 -0.08
C GLU A 142 25.57 5.25 0.04
N ARG A 143 26.73 5.78 -0.36
CA ARG A 143 27.01 7.22 -0.30
C ARG A 143 26.05 8.03 -1.16
N ILE A 144 25.79 7.58 -2.39
CA ILE A 144 24.88 8.27 -3.31
C ILE A 144 23.44 8.20 -2.80
N ILE A 145 22.98 7.02 -2.36
CA ILE A 145 21.64 6.83 -1.80
C ILE A 145 21.46 7.72 -0.57
N TYR A 146 22.43 7.72 0.35
CA TYR A 146 22.40 8.58 1.53
C TYR A 146 22.36 10.07 1.15
N GLY A 147 23.20 10.51 0.22
CA GLY A 147 23.21 11.89 -0.25
C GLY A 147 21.87 12.32 -0.88
N ILE A 148 21.28 11.45 -1.69
CA ILE A 148 19.95 11.68 -2.28
C ILE A 148 18.89 11.79 -1.18
N ILE A 149 18.88 10.85 -0.23
CA ILE A 149 17.96 10.86 0.92
C ILE A 149 18.11 12.17 1.70
N ALA A 150 19.33 12.57 2.04
CA ALA A 150 19.60 13.78 2.82
C ALA A 150 19.12 15.05 2.11
N VAL A 151 19.35 15.16 0.80
CA VAL A 151 18.88 16.30 0.00
C VAL A 151 17.35 16.31 -0.10
N THR A 152 16.76 15.16 -0.38
CA THR A 152 15.30 15.04 -0.51
C THR A 152 14.63 15.33 0.83
N LEU A 153 15.10 14.81 1.96
CA LEU A 153 14.53 15.09 3.28
C LEU A 153 14.50 16.58 3.63
N ARG A 154 15.53 17.35 3.24
CA ARG A 154 15.51 18.81 3.42
C ARG A 154 14.35 19.48 2.67
N GLN A 155 13.96 18.97 1.51
CA GLN A 155 12.84 19.48 0.72
C GLN A 155 11.48 19.09 1.32
N TYR A 156 11.42 18.01 2.11
CA TYR A 156 10.18 17.52 2.71
C TYR A 156 9.99 17.97 4.16
N CYS A 157 11.02 18.50 4.85
CA CYS A 157 10.88 19.04 6.21
C CYS A 157 9.84 20.16 6.32
N ASP A 158 9.63 20.91 5.24
CA ASP A 158 8.73 22.08 5.23
C ASP A 158 7.34 21.78 4.63
N MET A 159 7.05 20.53 4.23
CA MET A 159 5.77 20.19 3.59
C MET A 159 4.74 19.63 4.59
N PRO A 160 3.51 20.17 4.64
CA PRO A 160 2.44 19.61 5.45
C PRO A 160 1.97 18.25 4.89
N ILE A 161 1.72 17.30 5.79
CA ILE A 161 1.32 15.90 5.51
C ILE A 161 0.03 15.81 4.65
N GLN A 162 -0.77 16.88 4.60
CA GLN A 162 -2.08 16.90 3.94
C GLN A 162 -2.05 17.06 2.41
N GLN A 163 -0.92 17.41 1.77
CA GLN A 163 -0.90 17.71 0.34
C GLN A 163 -0.50 16.55 -0.58
N SER A 164 -0.19 15.37 -0.05
CA SER A 164 0.24 14.21 -0.86
C SER A 164 -0.88 13.28 -1.32
N THR A 165 -2.16 13.63 -1.16
CA THR A 165 -3.32 12.76 -1.47
C THR A 165 -3.98 13.04 -2.82
N GLN A 166 -3.20 13.26 -3.88
CA GLN A 166 -3.73 13.23 -5.25
C GLN A 166 -3.05 12.11 -6.03
N TYR A 167 -3.79 11.01 -6.20
CA TYR A 167 -3.62 10.15 -7.37
C TYR A 167 -4.25 10.91 -8.55
N ALA A 168 -3.41 11.37 -9.46
CA ALA A 168 -3.77 11.60 -10.86
C ALA A 168 -3.61 10.29 -11.62
#